data_AF-A0A5K1C9F9-F1
#
_entry.id   AF-A0A5K1C9F9-F1
#
_cell.length_a   1.000
_cell.length_b   1.000
_cell.length_c   1.000
_cell.angle_alpha   90.00
_cell.angle_beta   90.00
_cell.angle_gamma   90.00
#
_symmetry.space_group_name_H-M   'P 1'
#
loop_
_entity.id
_entity.type
_entity.pdbx_description
1 polymer ?
#
loop_
_entity_poly.entity_id
_entity_poly.type
_entity_poly.pdbx_seq_one_letter_code
_entity_poly.pdbx_strand_id
1 'polypeptide(L)' 'DKKLQEFLDLQQNQMSLEEYIIRYRYLEVYCPHLYTTDGVKAGKFVRGLRDELRSKVLTSRPRDLDEAVTMARCIEEDW' A
#
# COMPACT_ATOMS: atom_id res chain seq x y z
N ASP A 1 8.96 17.07 -7.25
CA ASP A 1 9.77 15.86 -7.50
C ASP A 1 8.90 14.85 -8.25
N LYS A 2 9.36 14.34 -9.40
CA LYS A 2 8.56 13.46 -10.27
C LYS A 2 8.22 12.13 -9.57
N LYS A 3 9.14 11.58 -8.77
CA LYS A 3 8.95 10.30 -8.07
C LYS A 3 7.99 10.44 -6.89
N LEU A 4 8.06 11.57 -6.19
CA LEU A 4 7.11 11.89 -5.12
C LEU A 4 5.68 11.96 -5.65
N GLN A 5 5.46 12.66 -6.77
CA GLN A 5 4.13 12.75 -7.37
C GLN A 5 3.63 11.37 -7.81
N GLU A 6 4.48 10.57 -8.46
CA GLU A 6 4.14 9.20 -8.84
C GLU A 6 3.74 8.35 -7.62
N PHE A 7 4.39 8.53 -6.47
CA PHE A 7 4.05 7.81 -5.25
C PHE A 7 2.72 8.26 -4.63
N LEU A 8 2.46 9.57 -4.62
CA LEU A 8 1.21 10.13 -4.10
C LEU A 8 0.01 9.67 -4.93
N ASP A 9 0.19 9.60 -6.26
CA ASP A 9 -0.84 9.18 -7.20
C ASP A 9 -0.93 7.65 -7.36
N LEU A 10 0.00 6.89 -6.76
CA LEU A 10 0.01 5.43 -6.84
C LEU A 10 -1.27 4.84 -6.22
N GLN A 11 -2.00 4.10 -7.06
CA GLN A 11 -3.21 3.35 -6.77
C GLN A 11 -3.11 1.99 -7.45
N GLN A 12 -3.66 0.94 -6.84
CA GLN A 12 -3.67 -0.43 -7.36
C GLN A 12 -4.43 -0.49 -8.69
N ASN A 13 -5.62 0.12 -8.76
CA ASN A 13 -6.45 0.13 -9.96
C ASN A 13 -6.60 -1.28 -10.55
N GLN A 14 -6.10 -1.48 -11.78
CA GLN A 14 -6.14 -2.74 -12.53
C GLN A 14 -4.89 -3.62 -12.32
N MET A 15 -3.89 -3.15 -11.55
CA MET A 15 -2.72 -3.95 -11.21
C MET A 15 -3.11 -5.08 -10.26
N SER A 16 -2.45 -6.23 -10.42
CA SER A 16 -2.44 -7.25 -9.38
C SER A 16 -1.90 -6.67 -8.06
N LEU A 17 -2.23 -7.29 -6.93
CA LEU A 17 -1.69 -6.87 -5.64
C LEU A 17 -0.16 -6.90 -5.64
N GLU A 18 0.45 -7.91 -6.25
CA GLU A 18 1.91 -8.06 -6.29
C GLU A 18 2.58 -6.95 -7.11
N GLU A 19 2.04 -6.61 -8.29
CA GLU A 19 2.53 -5.47 -9.08
C GLU A 19 2.42 -4.16 -8.31
N TYR A 20 1.31 -3.97 -7.58
CA TYR A 20 1.12 -2.80 -6.73
C TYR A 20 2.15 -2.74 -5.59
N ILE A 21 2.40 -3.86 -4.88
CA ILE A 21 3.39 -3.95 -3.80
C ILE A 21 4.80 -3.61 -4.33
N ILE A 22 5.20 -4.22 -5.45
CA ILE A 22 6.51 -3.97 -6.07
C ILE A 22 6.66 -2.48 -6.40
N ARG A 23 5.64 -1.88 -7.02
CA ARG A 23 5.67 -0.47 -7.39
C ARG A 23 5.68 0.46 -6.19
N TYR A 24 4.96 0.11 -5.13
CA TYR A 24 4.95 0.83 -3.86
C TYR A 24 6.35 0.85 -3.23
N ARG A 25 6.96 -0.31 -3.04
CA ARG A 25 8.31 -0.43 -2.44
C ARG A 25 9.37 0.29 -3.26
N TYR A 26 9.27 0.18 -4.59
CA TYR A 26 10.18 0.88 -5.49
C TYR A 26 10.10 2.40 -5.31
N LEU A 27 8.90 2.97 -5.23
CA LEU A 27 8.71 4.42 -5.09
C LEU A 27 8.95 4.94 -3.67
N GLU A 28 8.72 4.12 -2.64
CA GLU A 28 8.97 4.46 -1.22
C GLU A 28 10.44 4.87 -0.99
N VAL A 29 11.38 4.18 -1.64
CA VAL A 29 12.83 4.45 -1.53
C VAL A 29 13.19 5.87 -1.97
N TYR A 30 12.42 6.47 -2.87
CA TYR A 30 12.63 7.85 -3.35
C TYR A 30 11.94 8.89 -2.46
N CYS A 31 11.13 8.48 -1.49
CA CYS A 31 10.35 9.36 -0.62
C CYS A 31 10.64 9.15 0.88
N PRO A 32 11.91 9.04 1.32
CA PRO A 32 12.23 8.66 2.70
C PRO A 32 11.72 9.67 3.75
N HIS A 33 11.57 10.94 3.37
CA HIS A 33 11.10 12.00 4.27
C HIS A 33 9.58 12.04 4.46
N LEU A 34 8.82 11.37 3.59
CA LEU A 34 7.36 11.49 3.58
C LEU A 34 6.69 10.58 4.63
N TYR A 35 7.40 9.53 5.07
CA TYR A 35 6.87 8.53 5.97
C TYR A 35 7.78 8.35 7.18
N THR A 36 7.57 9.21 8.16
CA THR A 36 8.34 9.25 9.41
C THR A 36 8.00 8.10 10.36
N THR A 37 6.89 7.38 10.14
CA THR A 37 6.45 6.25 10.95
C THR A 37 5.82 5.14 10.11
N ASP A 38 5.92 3.90 10.58
CA ASP A 38 5.41 2.73 9.88
C ASP A 38 3.89 2.75 9.70
N GLY A 39 3.15 3.33 10.65
CA GLY A 39 1.70 3.50 10.53
C GLY A 39 1.28 4.43 9.38
N VAL A 40 2.06 5.47 9.09
CA VAL A 40 1.78 6.36 7.94
C VAL A 40 2.08 5.63 6.63
N LYS A 41 3.11 4.78 6.59
CA LYS A 41 3.42 3.92 5.43
C LYS A 41 2.28 2.94 5.17
N ALA A 42 1.86 2.22 6.21
CA ALA A 42 0.74 1.29 6.14
C ALA A 42 -0.53 2.01 5.65
N GLY A 43 -0.84 3.17 6.23
CA GLY A 43 -2.01 3.96 5.86
C GLY A 43 -2.02 4.39 4.39
N LYS A 44 -0.87 4.81 3.85
CA LYS A 44 -0.78 5.16 2.41
C LYS A 44 -0.93 3.92 1.52
N PHE A 45 -0.32 2.79 1.87
CA PHE A 45 -0.49 1.54 1.15
C PHE A 45 -1.96 1.13 1.10
N VAL A 46 -2.64 1.08 2.25
CA VAL A 46 -4.05 0.70 2.34
C VAL A 46 -4.93 1.64 1.50
N ARG A 47 -4.68 2.95 1.54
CA ARG A 47 -5.44 3.93 0.75
C ARG A 47 -5.30 3.74 -0.75
N GLY A 48 -4.18 3.18 -1.22
CA GLY A 48 -3.95 2.90 -2.62
C GLY A 48 -4.49 1.54 -3.09
N LEU A 49 -4.95 0.66 -2.20
CA LEU A 49 -5.58 -0.59 -2.60
C LEU A 49 -6.92 -0.35 -3.33
N ARG A 50 -7.31 -1.30 -4.19
CA ARG A 50 -8.65 -1.34 -4.80
C ARG A 50 -9.72 -1.44 -3.71
N ASP A 51 -10.90 -0.87 -3.96
CA ASP A 51 -11.95 -0.66 -2.95
C ASP A 51 -12.32 -1.92 -2.15
N GLU A 52 -12.39 -3.05 -2.86
CA GLU A 52 -12.63 -4.40 -2.33
C GLU A 52 -11.62 -4.82 -1.26
N LEU A 53 -10.33 -4.68 -1.52
CA LEU A 53 -9.25 -5.01 -0.59
C LEU A 53 -9.09 -3.92 0.47
N ARG A 54 -9.19 -2.64 0.06
CA ARG A 54 -9.01 -1.48 0.94
C ARG A 54 -9.95 -1.53 2.13
N SER A 55 -11.23 -1.76 1.90
CA SER A 55 -12.24 -1.79 2.98
C SER A 55 -11.92 -2.85 4.04
N LYS A 56 -11.57 -4.06 3.60
CA LYS A 56 -11.25 -5.20 4.46
C LYS A 56 -9.92 -5.01 5.22
N VAL A 57 -8.86 -4.57 4.54
CA VAL A 57 -7.56 -4.33 5.19
C VAL A 57 -7.66 -3.16 6.18
N LEU A 58 -8.42 -2.10 5.84
CA LEU A 58 -8.60 -0.95 6.72
C LEU A 58 -9.30 -1.34 8.04
N THR A 59 -10.27 -2.26 7.99
CA THR A 59 -10.94 -2.76 9.21
C THR A 59 -10.01 -3.53 10.15
N SER A 60 -8.99 -4.19 9.60
CA SER A 60 -7.99 -4.94 10.36
C SER A 60 -6.92 -4.05 11.02
N ARG A 61 -6.85 -2.76 10.65
CA ARG A 61 -5.97 -1.73 11.24
C ARG A 61 -4.49 -2.18 11.33
N PRO A 62 -3.83 -2.43 10.19
CA PRO A 62 -2.42 -2.82 10.19
C PRO A 62 -1.54 -1.75 10.86
N ARG A 63 -0.57 -2.22 11.65
CA ARG A 63 0.35 -1.36 12.42
C ARG A 63 1.51 -0.86 11.58
N ASP A 64 1.91 -1.66 10.60
CA ASP A 64 3.02 -1.40 9.69
C ASP A 64 2.72 -1.91 8.27
N LEU A 65 3.66 -1.66 7.36
CA LEU A 65 3.51 -2.01 5.96
C LEU A 65 3.53 -3.53 5.71
N ASP A 66 4.29 -4.29 6.49
CA ASP A 66 4.39 -5.74 6.33
C ASP A 66 3.10 -6.43 6.75
N GLU A 67 2.47 -5.95 7.84
CA GLU A 67 1.12 -6.37 8.24
C GLU A 67 0.08 -6.03 7.17
N ALA A 68 0.12 -4.81 6.62
CA ALA A 68 -0.82 -4.39 5.59
C ALA A 68 -0.70 -5.26 4.32
N VAL A 69 0.52 -5.61 3.92
CA VAL A 69 0.81 -6.51 2.79
C VAL A 69 0.32 -7.92 3.09
N THR A 70 0.63 -8.45 4.27
CA THR A 70 0.22 -9.80 4.68
C THR A 70 -1.30 -9.93 4.70
N MET A 71 -1.99 -8.97 5.31
CA MET A 71 -3.46 -8.95 5.34
C MET A 71 -4.06 -8.85 3.94
N ALA A 72 -3.51 -7.99 3.08
CA ALA A 72 -3.98 -7.85 1.70
C ALA A 72 -3.83 -9.17 0.92
N ARG A 73 -2.71 -9.89 1.10
CA ARG A 73 -2.49 -11.20 0.47
C ARG A 73 -3.48 -12.25 0.96
N CYS A 74 -3.66 -12.38 2.28
CA CYS A 74 -4.63 -13.33 2.84
C CYS A 74 -6.04 -13.08 2.29
N ILE A 75 -6.46 -11.81 2.21
CA ILE A 75 -7.80 -11.46 1.70
C ILE A 75 -7.93 -11.76 0.19
N GLU A 76 -6.86 -11.62 -0.59
CA GLU A 76 -6.87 -11.91 -2.02
C GLU A 76 -6.84 -13.41 -2.32
N GLU A 77 -6.16 -14.20 -1.48
CA GLU A 77 -6.11 -15.67 -1.58
C GLU A 77 -7.40 -16.34 -1.08
N ASP A 78 -8.11 -15.73 -0.13
CA ASP A 78 -9.39 -16.21 0.40
C ASP A 78 -10.58 -16.05 -0.59
N TRP A 79 -10.32 -15.72 -1.86
CA TRP A 79 -11.34 -15.34 -2.87
C TRP A 79 -11.43 -16.26 -4.09
#